data_AF-A0AAJ2ZDS9-F1
#
_entry.id   AF-A0AAJ2ZDS9-F1
#
_cell.length_a   1.000
_cell.length_b   1.000
_cell.length_c   1.000
_cell.angle_alpha   90.00
_cell.angle_beta   90.00
_cell.angle_gamma   90.00
#
_symmetry.space_group_name_H-M   'P 1'
#
loop_
_entity.id
_entity.type
_entity.pdbx_description
1 polymer ?
#
loop_
_entity_poly.entity_id
_entity_poly.type
_entity_poly.pdbx_seq_one_letter_code
_entity_poly.pdbx_strand_id
1 'polypeptide(L)'
;MKTHHPNPRRLVYGHAQLHDCLAFADANTATEEAEEIKALAAARTWGEARQVQMTHLWNPAGPECYEPEDDDYADGKPFDINELGTVMEGDWPRMVTERALELLPEDLQDRFGKRQFTAHNGDFLEIPIDHESELVAELRERGYEVTRDDELINVLDGRSFSPLAG
;
A
#
# COMPACT_ATOMS: atom_id res chain seq x y z
N MET A 1 14.83 22.43 29.97
CA MET A 1 13.81 21.52 29.42
C MET A 1 13.88 21.64 27.91
N LYS A 2 14.35 20.61 27.21
CA LYS A 2 14.31 20.57 25.74
C LYS A 2 12.91 20.07 25.37
N THR A 3 12.07 20.94 24.84
CA THR A 3 10.81 20.58 24.20
C THR A 3 11.15 19.76 22.95
N HIS A 4 11.18 18.44 23.07
CA HIS A 4 11.05 17.56 21.92
C HIS A 4 9.66 17.81 21.34
N HIS A 5 9.56 18.66 20.34
CA HIS A 5 8.42 18.60 19.44
C HIS A 5 8.69 17.38 18.56
N PRO A 6 7.93 16.28 18.68
CA PRO A 6 7.99 15.24 17.67
C PRO A 6 7.67 15.90 16.32
N ASN A 7 8.39 15.52 15.26
CA ASN A 7 8.02 15.95 13.92
C ASN A 7 6.53 15.65 13.71
N PRO A 8 5.76 16.57 13.11
CA PRO A 8 4.36 16.32 12.81
C PRO A 8 4.26 15.04 11.96
N ARG A 9 3.34 14.15 12.32
CA ARG A 9 3.06 12.95 11.51
C ARG A 9 2.46 13.41 10.18
N ARG A 10 3.06 12.98 9.08
CA ARG A 10 2.64 13.33 7.72
C ARG A 10 1.96 12.14 7.08
N LEU A 11 0.73 12.33 6.64
CA LEU A 11 -0.05 11.30 5.97
C LEU A 11 -0.42 11.77 4.57
N VAL A 12 -0.37 10.83 3.64
CA VAL A 12 -1.11 10.94 2.39
C VAL A 12 -2.39 10.12 2.52
N TYR A 13 -3.49 10.62 1.98
CA TYR A 13 -4.77 9.94 2.02
C TYR A 13 -5.48 10.04 0.68
N GLY A 14 -6.46 9.19 0.45
CA GLY A 14 -7.21 9.20 -0.79
C GLY A 14 -8.23 8.08 -0.86
N HIS A 15 -8.98 8.06 -1.95
CA HIS A 15 -9.96 7.02 -2.22
C HIS A 15 -9.28 5.75 -2.75
N ALA A 16 -9.29 4.69 -1.95
CA ALA A 16 -8.90 3.33 -2.36
C ALA A 16 -10.08 2.66 -3.08
N GLN A 17 -9.98 2.55 -4.41
CA GLN A 17 -11.11 2.17 -5.25
C GLN A 17 -11.48 0.68 -5.17
N LEU A 18 -10.54 -0.20 -4.79
CA LEU A 18 -10.83 -1.64 -4.63
C LEU A 18 -11.82 -1.89 -3.48
N HIS A 19 -11.75 -1.08 -2.43
CA HIS A 19 -12.58 -1.20 -1.24
C HIS A 19 -13.61 -0.06 -1.09
N ASP A 20 -13.68 0.86 -2.04
CA ASP A 20 -14.58 2.04 -2.07
C ASP A 20 -14.59 2.85 -0.75
N CYS A 21 -13.40 3.06 -0.16
CA CYS A 21 -13.25 3.77 1.11
C CYS A 21 -11.96 4.62 1.17
N LEU A 22 -11.83 5.45 2.21
CA LEU A 22 -10.63 6.23 2.44
C LEU A 22 -9.51 5.35 2.97
N ALA A 23 -8.31 5.53 2.41
CA ALA A 23 -7.09 4.93 2.91
C ALA A 23 -6.03 5.99 3.21
N PHE A 24 -5.05 5.59 4.01
CA PHE A 24 -3.99 6.44 4.53
C PHE A 24 -2.64 5.72 4.42
N ALA A 25 -1.60 6.46 4.07
CA ALA A 25 -0.22 5.99 4.07
C ALA A 25 0.71 7.02 4.70
N ASP A 26 1.88 6.58 5.18
CA ASP A 26 2.91 7.48 5.68
C ASP A 26 3.49 8.29 4.51
N ALA A 27 3.40 9.61 4.58
CA ALA A 27 3.84 10.47 3.48
C ALA A 27 5.36 10.46 3.28
N ASN A 28 6.14 9.95 4.24
CA ASN A 28 7.60 9.86 4.12
C ASN A 28 8.05 8.66 3.28
N THR A 29 7.23 7.61 3.14
CA THR A 29 7.59 6.38 2.40
C THR A 29 6.67 6.12 1.21
N ALA A 30 5.44 6.63 1.21
CA ALA A 30 4.43 6.32 0.19
C ALA A 30 4.90 6.50 -1.26
N THR A 31 5.67 7.55 -1.57
CA THR A 31 6.18 7.76 -2.93
C THR A 31 7.21 6.71 -3.32
N GLU A 32 8.15 6.38 -2.42
CA GLU A 32 9.21 5.40 -2.68
C GLU A 32 8.62 3.98 -2.79
N GLU A 33 7.67 3.62 -1.93
CA GLU A 33 6.90 2.37 -2.05
C GLU A 33 6.16 2.26 -3.40
N ALA A 34 5.55 3.36 -3.85
CA ALA A 34 4.86 3.38 -5.14
C ALA A 34 5.82 3.24 -6.33
N GLU A 35 7.04 3.77 -6.22
CA GLU A 35 8.09 3.57 -7.22
C GLU A 35 8.57 2.12 -7.26
N GLU A 36 8.75 1.49 -6.10
CA GLU A 36 9.07 0.07 -5.96
C GLU A 36 8.01 -0.82 -6.63
N ILE A 37 6.73 -0.55 -6.35
CA ILE A 37 5.60 -1.25 -6.97
C ILE A 37 5.62 -1.12 -8.49
N LYS A 38 5.74 0.11 -8.99
CA LYS A 38 5.77 0.38 -10.43
C LYS A 38 6.98 -0.24 -11.11
N ALA A 39 8.13 -0.24 -10.46
CA ALA A 39 9.36 -0.82 -11.00
C ALA A 39 9.23 -2.34 -11.18
N LEU A 40 8.68 -3.04 -10.18
CA LEU A 40 8.43 -4.48 -10.30
C LEU A 40 7.38 -4.79 -11.35
N ALA A 41 6.28 -4.05 -11.37
CA ALA A 41 5.23 -4.22 -12.38
C ALA A 41 5.71 -3.97 -13.81
N ALA A 42 6.77 -3.17 -13.99
CA ALA A 42 7.35 -2.87 -15.30
C ALA A 42 8.41 -3.88 -15.76
N ALA A 43 8.87 -4.78 -14.88
CA ALA A 43 9.83 -5.81 -15.24
C ALA A 43 9.24 -6.75 -16.29
N ARG A 44 10.07 -7.21 -17.23
CA ARG A 44 9.65 -8.11 -18.33
C ARG A 44 10.28 -9.48 -18.23
N THR A 45 11.30 -9.61 -17.41
CA THR A 45 12.00 -10.86 -17.17
C THR A 45 12.21 -11.09 -15.68
N TRP A 46 12.35 -12.36 -15.29
CA TRP A 46 12.61 -12.73 -13.90
C TRP A 46 13.90 -12.10 -13.35
N GLY A 47 14.92 -11.95 -14.20
CA GLY A 47 16.16 -11.27 -13.83
C GLY A 47 15.95 -9.79 -13.55
N GLU A 48 15.18 -9.08 -14.38
CA GLU A 48 14.81 -7.68 -14.12
C GLU A 48 14.01 -7.54 -12.82
N ALA A 49 13.02 -8.41 -12.61
CA ALA A 49 12.16 -8.40 -11.42
C ALA A 49 12.97 -8.59 -10.12
N ARG A 50 13.93 -9.53 -10.13
CA ARG A 50 14.83 -9.78 -8.98
C ARG A 50 15.81 -8.63 -8.69
N GLN A 51 16.17 -7.85 -9.70
CA GLN A 51 17.08 -6.72 -9.54
C GLN A 51 16.37 -5.42 -9.13
N VAL A 52 15.03 -5.42 -9.01
CA VAL A 52 14.30 -4.27 -8.46
C VAL A 52 14.75 -4.06 -7.01
N GLN A 53 15.29 -2.87 -6.75
CA GLN A 53 15.72 -2.46 -5.42
C GLN A 53 14.49 -2.20 -4.56
N MET A 54 14.21 -3.10 -3.62
CA MET A 54 13.17 -2.92 -2.61
C MET A 54 13.78 -2.46 -1.29
N THR A 55 13.28 -1.36 -0.75
CA THR A 55 13.72 -0.75 0.51
C THR A 55 12.59 -0.74 1.54
N HIS A 56 11.36 -0.46 1.08
CA HIS A 56 10.18 -0.37 1.95
C HIS A 56 9.29 -1.60 1.85
N LEU A 57 9.24 -2.21 0.67
CA LEU A 57 8.50 -3.45 0.43
C LEU A 57 9.45 -4.65 0.38
N TRP A 58 8.87 -5.84 0.40
CA TRP A 58 9.60 -7.06 0.07
C TRP A 58 9.37 -7.40 -1.41
N ASN A 59 10.30 -8.12 -2.04
CA ASN A 59 10.21 -8.47 -3.45
C ASN A 59 9.51 -9.83 -3.64
N PRO A 60 8.29 -9.88 -4.19
CA PRO A 60 7.56 -11.13 -4.38
C PRO A 60 8.12 -12.02 -5.50
N ALA A 61 9.04 -11.50 -6.32
CA ALA A 61 9.79 -12.26 -7.32
C ALA A 61 11.18 -12.70 -6.81
N GLY A 62 11.49 -12.44 -5.54
CA GLY A 62 12.78 -12.71 -4.94
C GLY A 62 13.16 -14.20 -4.93
N PRO A 63 14.45 -14.52 -4.82
CA PRO A 63 14.93 -15.91 -4.79
C PRO A 63 14.40 -16.72 -3.60
N GLU A 64 13.91 -16.06 -2.55
CA GLU A 64 13.23 -16.68 -1.40
C GLU A 64 11.85 -17.25 -1.73
N CYS A 65 11.22 -16.77 -2.81
CA CYS A 65 9.92 -17.24 -3.29
C CYS A 65 10.05 -18.15 -4.52
N TYR A 66 11.01 -17.83 -5.40
CA TYR A 66 11.20 -18.50 -6.69
C TYR A 66 12.68 -18.74 -6.97
N GLU A 67 13.11 -20.00 -6.91
CA GLU A 67 14.52 -20.39 -7.09
C GLU A 67 14.99 -20.12 -8.54
N PRO A 68 16.04 -19.31 -8.76
CA PRO A 68 16.55 -19.02 -10.10
C PRO A 68 17.12 -20.24 -10.85
N GLU A 69 17.49 -21.29 -10.12
CA GLU A 69 17.96 -22.57 -10.66
C GLU A 69 16.84 -23.42 -11.27
N ASP A 70 15.58 -23.11 -10.98
CA ASP A 70 14.44 -23.70 -11.68
C ASP A 70 14.35 -23.10 -13.10
N ASP A 71 14.30 -23.97 -14.11
CA ASP A 71 14.20 -23.58 -15.51
C ASP A 71 12.99 -22.68 -15.76
N ASP A 72 11.90 -22.83 -14.98
CA ASP A 72 10.69 -22.02 -15.11
C ASP A 72 10.88 -20.56 -14.66
N TYR A 73 11.84 -20.29 -13.77
CA TYR A 73 12.09 -18.96 -13.18
C TYR A 73 13.48 -18.40 -13.48
N ALA A 74 14.20 -18.98 -14.43
CA ALA A 74 15.51 -18.50 -14.85
C ALA A 74 15.48 -17.02 -15.32
N ASP A 75 16.55 -16.26 -15.09
CA ASP A 75 16.59 -14.79 -15.29
C ASP A 75 16.08 -14.31 -16.65
N GLY A 76 16.32 -15.07 -17.73
CA GLY A 76 15.92 -14.70 -19.09
C GLY A 76 14.47 -15.06 -19.46
N LYS A 77 13.72 -15.71 -18.56
CA LYS A 77 12.32 -16.07 -18.79
C LYS A 77 11.42 -14.84 -18.70
N PRO A 78 10.32 -14.80 -19.49
CA PRO A 78 9.30 -13.77 -19.35
C PRO A 78 8.77 -13.71 -17.92
N PHE A 79 8.45 -12.50 -17.48
CA PHE A 79 7.86 -12.22 -16.18
C PHE A 79 6.60 -11.39 -16.37
N ASP A 80 5.54 -11.78 -15.67
CA ASP A 80 4.33 -11.00 -15.45
C ASP A 80 4.03 -11.01 -13.96
N ILE A 81 3.95 -9.81 -13.37
CA ILE A 81 3.68 -9.64 -11.94
C ILE A 81 2.34 -10.28 -11.53
N ASN A 82 1.38 -10.37 -12.45
CA ASN A 82 0.07 -10.94 -12.18
C ASN A 82 0.06 -12.47 -12.10
N GLU A 83 1.17 -13.14 -12.44
CA GLU A 83 1.35 -14.59 -12.31
C GLU A 83 1.97 -14.98 -10.96
N LEU A 84 2.41 -14.01 -10.14
CA LEU A 84 2.96 -14.27 -8.82
C LEU A 84 1.84 -14.70 -7.86
N GLY A 85 2.07 -15.80 -7.13
CA GLY A 85 1.06 -16.39 -6.24
C GLY A 85 0.53 -15.38 -5.21
N THR A 86 1.42 -14.63 -4.58
CA THR A 86 1.06 -13.58 -3.60
C THR A 86 0.27 -12.42 -4.20
N VAL A 87 0.49 -12.09 -5.48
CA VAL A 87 -0.30 -11.07 -6.18
C VAL A 87 -1.68 -11.61 -6.52
N MET A 88 -1.74 -12.85 -7.02
CA MET A 88 -3.00 -13.54 -7.32
C MET A 88 -3.88 -13.72 -6.08
N GLU A 89 -3.27 -13.95 -4.92
CA GLU A 89 -3.94 -14.09 -3.62
C GLU A 89 -4.29 -12.75 -2.97
N GLY A 90 -3.87 -11.61 -3.57
CA GLY A 90 -4.13 -10.27 -3.06
C GLY A 90 -3.27 -9.85 -1.86
N ASP A 91 -2.19 -10.59 -1.59
CA ASP A 91 -1.28 -10.34 -0.46
C ASP A 91 -0.19 -9.31 -0.79
N TRP A 92 0.10 -9.10 -2.07
CA TRP A 92 1.06 -8.09 -2.52
C TRP A 92 0.46 -7.11 -3.56
N PRO A 93 0.57 -5.79 -3.32
CA PRO A 93 1.07 -5.15 -2.11
C PRO A 93 0.07 -5.35 -0.96
N ARG A 94 0.53 -5.18 0.29
CA ARG A 94 -0.36 -5.21 1.47
C ARG A 94 -1.46 -4.15 1.32
N MET A 95 -2.71 -4.48 1.65
CA MET A 95 -3.87 -3.59 1.44
C MET A 95 -3.67 -2.22 2.08
N VAL A 96 -3.72 -1.13 1.31
CA VAL A 96 -3.44 0.21 1.86
C VAL A 96 -4.48 0.64 2.91
N THR A 97 -5.70 0.09 2.83
CA THR A 97 -6.82 0.35 3.78
C THR A 97 -6.56 -0.22 5.18
N GLU A 98 -5.72 -1.24 5.32
CA GLU A 98 -5.38 -1.78 6.64
C GLU A 98 -4.51 -0.81 7.45
N ARG A 99 -3.72 0.03 6.76
CA ARG A 99 -2.69 0.89 7.37
C ARG A 99 -3.34 1.94 8.26
N ALA A 100 -4.60 2.28 8.00
CA ALA A 100 -5.40 3.17 8.84
C ALA A 100 -5.54 2.64 10.29
N LEU A 101 -5.48 1.32 10.51
CA LEU A 101 -5.47 0.72 11.85
C LEU A 101 -4.20 1.05 12.65
N GLU A 102 -3.09 1.32 11.96
CA GLU A 102 -1.80 1.63 12.56
C GLU A 102 -1.54 3.15 12.60
N LEU A 103 -1.96 3.87 11.56
CA LEU A 103 -1.64 5.28 11.34
C LEU A 103 -2.59 6.24 12.06
N LEU A 104 -3.87 5.85 12.22
CA LEU A 104 -4.88 6.72 12.84
C LEU A 104 -4.97 6.49 14.35
N PRO A 105 -5.22 7.54 15.16
CA PRO A 105 -5.61 7.39 16.56
C PRO A 105 -6.83 6.48 16.74
N GLU A 106 -6.82 5.60 17.74
CA GLU A 106 -7.91 4.63 18.01
C GLU A 106 -9.30 5.28 18.10
N ASP A 107 -9.40 6.44 18.73
CA ASP A 107 -10.67 7.15 18.88
C ASP A 107 -11.23 7.68 17.54
N LEU A 108 -10.36 7.99 16.57
CA LEU A 108 -10.78 8.34 15.21
C LEU A 108 -11.16 7.09 14.41
N GLN A 109 -10.49 5.97 14.65
CA GLN A 109 -10.89 4.68 14.05
C GLN A 109 -12.30 4.30 14.49
N ASP A 110 -12.60 4.38 15.78
CA ASP A 110 -13.90 4.01 16.35
C ASP A 110 -15.04 4.96 15.91
N ARG A 111 -14.73 6.23 15.67
CA ARG A 111 -15.72 7.26 15.29
C ARG A 111 -16.04 7.28 13.80
N PHE A 112 -15.03 7.09 12.95
CA PHE A 112 -15.14 7.30 11.50
C PHE A 112 -15.06 6.02 10.68
N GLY A 113 -14.55 4.95 11.27
CA GLY A 113 -14.33 3.69 10.57
C GLY A 113 -15.13 2.54 11.14
N LYS A 114 -15.22 1.47 10.34
CA LYS A 114 -15.68 0.17 10.78
C LYS A 114 -14.61 -0.86 10.44
N ARG A 115 -14.19 -1.65 11.43
CA ARG A 115 -13.29 -2.76 11.17
C ARG A 115 -14.01 -3.84 10.36
N GLN A 116 -13.44 -4.20 9.23
CA GLN A 116 -13.93 -5.24 8.34
C GLN A 116 -12.94 -6.39 8.32
N PHE A 117 -13.46 -7.61 8.42
CA PHE A 117 -12.66 -8.83 8.40
C PHE A 117 -12.62 -9.38 6.98
N THR A 118 -11.41 -9.59 6.44
CA THR A 118 -11.24 -10.38 5.21
C THR A 118 -10.84 -11.80 5.57
N ALA A 119 -11.30 -12.77 4.77
CA ALA A 119 -11.01 -14.18 5.04
C ALA A 119 -9.52 -14.54 4.87
N HIS A 120 -8.77 -13.76 4.10
CA HIS A 120 -7.42 -14.10 3.65
C HIS A 120 -6.37 -13.02 3.94
N ASN A 121 -6.72 -11.73 3.86
CA ASN A 121 -5.75 -10.63 3.86
C ASN A 121 -5.77 -9.78 5.16
N GLY A 122 -6.44 -10.27 6.21
CA GLY A 122 -6.53 -9.61 7.51
C GLY A 122 -7.65 -8.57 7.64
N ASP A 123 -7.62 -7.81 8.74
CA ASP A 123 -8.59 -6.76 9.02
C ASP A 123 -8.20 -5.46 8.32
N PHE A 124 -9.18 -4.74 7.77
CA PHE A 124 -8.99 -3.35 7.34
C PHE A 124 -10.00 -2.42 8.00
N LEU A 125 -9.70 -1.12 7.99
CA LEU A 125 -10.62 -0.10 8.47
C LEU A 125 -11.37 0.51 7.29
N GLU A 126 -12.66 0.18 7.16
CA GLU A 126 -13.54 0.81 6.18
C GLU A 126 -13.94 2.18 6.70
N ILE A 127 -13.38 3.25 6.11
CA ILE A 127 -13.76 4.63 6.40
C ILE A 127 -14.54 5.18 5.20
N PRO A 128 -15.86 5.36 5.30
CA PRO A 128 -16.67 5.92 4.24
C PRO A 128 -16.15 7.28 3.73
N ILE A 129 -16.25 7.51 2.42
CA ILE A 129 -15.73 8.71 1.74
C ILE A 129 -16.42 10.00 2.23
N ASP A 130 -17.68 9.91 2.64
CA ASP A 130 -18.45 11.04 3.18
C ASP A 130 -17.92 11.53 4.55
N HIS A 131 -17.15 10.72 5.26
CA HIS A 131 -16.45 11.14 6.49
C HIS A 131 -15.15 11.92 6.25
N GLU A 132 -14.69 12.06 5.00
CA GLU A 132 -13.40 12.68 4.66
C GLU A 132 -13.19 14.03 5.33
N SER A 133 -14.15 14.94 5.13
CA SER A 133 -14.00 16.34 5.56
C SER A 133 -13.85 16.48 7.08
N GLU A 134 -14.61 15.70 7.85
CA GLU A 134 -14.61 15.72 9.30
C GLU A 134 -13.35 15.06 9.87
N LEU A 135 -12.99 13.88 9.34
CA LEU A 135 -11.78 13.16 9.75
C LEU A 135 -10.51 13.97 9.48
N VAL A 136 -10.40 14.58 8.29
CA VAL A 136 -9.25 15.41 7.91
C VAL A 136 -9.13 16.65 8.79
N ALA A 137 -10.27 17.26 9.17
CA ALA A 137 -10.26 18.40 10.08
C ALA A 137 -9.73 18.00 11.48
N GLU A 138 -10.23 16.89 12.03
CA GLU A 138 -9.79 16.35 13.33
C GLU A 138 -8.29 15.99 13.35
N LEU A 139 -7.79 15.37 12.27
CA LEU A 139 -6.37 15.08 12.12
C LEU A 139 -5.52 16.36 12.12
N ARG A 140 -5.95 17.40 11.40
CA ARG A 140 -5.26 18.70 11.36
C ARG A 140 -5.28 19.41 12.71
N GLU A 141 -6.40 19.38 13.43
CA GLU A 141 -6.50 19.92 14.79
C GLU A 141 -5.54 19.23 15.77
N ARG A 142 -5.25 17.95 15.53
CA ARG A 142 -4.28 17.16 16.31
C ARG A 142 -2.84 17.33 15.83
N GLY A 143 -2.58 18.18 14.84
CA GLY A 143 -1.24 18.51 14.35
C GLY A 143 -0.68 17.55 13.29
N TYR A 144 -1.53 16.75 12.63
CA TYR A 144 -1.12 15.98 11.47
C TYR A 144 -1.04 16.87 10.22
N GLU A 145 -0.05 16.63 9.37
CA GLU A 145 -0.01 17.16 8.01
C GLU A 145 -0.64 16.11 7.08
N VAL A 146 -1.76 16.47 6.43
CA VAL A 146 -2.54 15.53 5.60
C VAL A 146 -2.72 16.08 4.19
N THR A 147 -2.30 15.30 3.19
CA THR A 147 -2.38 15.64 1.77
C THR A 147 -3.20 14.59 1.03
N ARG A 148 -4.08 15.02 0.13
CA ARG A 148 -4.87 14.11 -0.69
C ARG A 148 -4.11 13.70 -1.95
N ASP A 149 -4.04 12.41 -2.24
CA ASP A 149 -3.51 11.84 -3.48
C ASP A 149 -4.17 10.48 -3.77
N ASP A 150 -5.26 10.51 -4.54
CA ASP A 150 -6.01 9.30 -4.89
C ASP A 150 -5.18 8.38 -5.81
N GLU A 151 -4.37 8.94 -6.72
CA GLU A 151 -3.55 8.14 -7.64
C GLU A 151 -2.47 7.37 -6.89
N LEU A 152 -1.78 8.03 -5.96
CA LEU A 152 -0.76 7.39 -5.13
C LEU A 152 -1.35 6.27 -4.28
N ILE A 153 -2.50 6.51 -3.64
CA ILE A 153 -3.20 5.48 -2.86
C ILE A 153 -3.55 4.26 -3.72
N ASN A 154 -4.05 4.47 -4.94
CA ASN A 154 -4.39 3.35 -5.83
C ASN A 154 -3.16 2.61 -6.35
N VAL A 155 -2.00 3.26 -6.50
CA VAL A 155 -0.73 2.54 -6.77
C VAL A 155 -0.35 1.66 -5.58
N LEU A 156 -0.40 2.21 -4.38
CA LEU A 156 -0.08 1.48 -3.14
C LEU A 156 -1.01 0.29 -2.90
N ASP A 157 -2.27 0.40 -3.33
CA ASP A 157 -3.27 -0.67 -3.28
C ASP A 157 -3.13 -1.68 -4.44
N GLY A 158 -2.04 -1.64 -5.22
CA GLY A 158 -1.76 -2.58 -6.31
C GLY A 158 -2.58 -2.37 -7.59
N ARG A 159 -3.44 -1.35 -7.66
CA ARG A 159 -4.30 -1.10 -8.83
C ARG A 159 -3.50 -0.83 -10.10
N SER A 160 -2.29 -0.27 -9.99
CA SER A 160 -1.48 0.12 -11.15
C SER A 160 -1.10 -1.01 -12.11
N PHE A 161 -1.15 -2.26 -11.65
CA PHE A 161 -0.83 -3.44 -12.45
C PHE A 161 -1.92 -4.53 -12.40
N SER A 162 -2.93 -4.35 -11.55
CA SER A 162 -4.04 -5.30 -11.42
C SER A 162 -4.88 -5.36 -12.72
N PRO A 163 -5.20 -6.56 -13.23
CA PRO A 163 -6.07 -6.72 -14.40
C PRO A 163 -7.52 -6.27 -14.12
N LEU A 164 -7.89 -6.08 -12.85
CA LEU A 164 -9.19 -5.60 -12.41
C LEU A 164 -9.31 -4.06 -12.45
N ALA A 165 -8.25 -3.34 -12.83
CA ALA A 165 -8.21 -1.88 -12.85
C ALA A 165 -8.99 -1.21 -14.01
N GLY A 166 -9.67 -2.01 -14.85
CA GLY A 166 -10.43 -1.57 -16.03
C GLY A 166 -11.76 -0.88 -15.73
#